data_AF-A0A7S2MZB1-F1
#
_entry.id   AF-A0A7S2MZB1-F1
#
_cell.length_a   1.000
_cell.length_b   1.000
_cell.length_c   1.000
_cell.angle_alpha   90.00
_cell.angle_beta   90.00
_cell.angle_gamma   90.00
#
_symmetry.space_group_name_H-M   'P 1'
#
loop_
_entity.id
_entity.type
_entity.pdbx_description
1 polymer ?
#
loop_
_entity_poly.entity_id
_entity_poly.type
_entity_poly.pdbx_seq_one_letter_code
_entity_poly.pdbx_strand_id
1 'polypeptide(L)'
;EEEALGFARVRNALLALVQHGVCDGRAHPQAANNDAFKGMLQVYAVDIEEVLVRLRFPQFLEHCYYTYGEVSHELLSVVLKHGRVSAEFAIAEVKRVYDQMFSRDGGATISEGDLEEEFGRLVTERLLRPVEPSGASSSSS
;
A
#
# COMPACT_ATOMS: atom_id res chain seq x y z
N GLU A 1 6.41 -35.07 -5.43
CA GLU A 1 6.78 -34.16 -6.55
C GLU A 1 6.04 -32.85 -6.30
N GLU A 2 6.74 -31.74 -6.14
CA GLU A 2 6.09 -30.42 -6.09
C GLU A 2 5.62 -30.06 -7.49
N GLU A 3 4.30 -29.90 -7.66
CA GLU A 3 3.71 -29.46 -8.91
C GLU A 3 4.26 -28.07 -9.25
N ALA A 4 4.93 -27.94 -10.40
CA ALA A 4 5.50 -26.67 -10.82
C ALA A 4 4.41 -25.60 -10.95
N LEU A 5 4.61 -24.45 -10.30
CA LEU A 5 3.67 -23.33 -10.38
C LEU A 5 3.58 -22.80 -11.81
N GLY A 6 2.37 -22.81 -12.38
CA GLY A 6 2.11 -22.21 -13.69
C GLY A 6 2.39 -20.71 -13.70
N PHE A 7 2.83 -20.18 -14.84
CA PHE A 7 3.24 -18.78 -15.02
C PHE A 7 2.19 -17.77 -14.54
N ALA A 8 0.90 -17.99 -14.83
CA ALA A 8 -0.16 -17.09 -14.41
C ALA A 8 -0.26 -16.95 -12.88
N ARG A 9 0.00 -18.03 -12.13
CA ARG A 9 0.00 -18.00 -10.66
C ARG A 9 1.17 -17.20 -10.12
N VAL A 10 2.36 -17.41 -10.70
CA VAL A 10 3.58 -16.65 -10.36
C VAL A 10 3.37 -15.16 -10.63
N ARG A 11 2.85 -14.80 -11.81
CA ARG A 11 2.57 -13.39 -12.17
C ARG A 11 1.59 -12.74 -11.19
N ASN A 12 0.48 -13.41 -10.88
CA ASN A 12 -0.52 -12.86 -9.96
C ASN A 12 0.04 -12.72 -8.53
N ALA A 13 0.86 -13.67 -8.08
CA ALA A 13 1.53 -13.56 -6.79
C ALA A 13 2.50 -12.38 -6.76
N LEU A 14 3.33 -12.20 -7.78
CA LEU A 14 4.23 -11.05 -7.89
C LEU A 14 3.48 -9.72 -7.93
N LEU A 15 2.38 -9.62 -8.67
CA LEU A 15 1.53 -8.43 -8.67
C LEU A 15 1.01 -8.09 -7.28
N ALA A 16 0.53 -9.07 -6.52
CA ALA A 16 0.08 -8.86 -5.15
C ALA A 16 1.22 -8.41 -4.23
N LEU A 17 2.39 -9.04 -4.33
CA LEU A 17 3.57 -8.68 -3.54
C LEU A 17 4.06 -7.25 -3.84
N VAL A 18 4.08 -6.85 -5.11
CA VAL A 18 4.42 -5.48 -5.53
C VAL A 18 3.37 -4.48 -5.06
N GLN A 19 2.08 -4.80 -5.19
CA GLN A 19 0.97 -3.97 -4.73
C GLN A 19 1.06 -3.68 -3.22
N HIS A 20 1.49 -4.67 -2.44
CA HIS A 20 1.73 -4.51 -1.01
C HIS A 20 3.09 -3.88 -0.67
N GLY A 21 3.96 -3.63 -1.65
CA GLY A 21 5.27 -3.03 -1.42
C GLY A 21 6.28 -3.94 -0.70
N VAL A 22 6.10 -5.26 -0.77
CA VAL A 22 7.08 -6.24 -0.24
C VAL A 22 8.00 -6.80 -1.32
N CYS A 23 7.76 -6.45 -2.57
CA CYS A 23 8.55 -6.91 -3.68
C CYS A 23 8.79 -5.76 -4.66
N ASP A 24 10.03 -5.63 -5.11
CA ASP A 24 10.43 -4.67 -6.12
C ASP A 24 10.92 -5.38 -7.38
N GLY A 25 10.42 -4.94 -8.53
CA GLY A 25 10.93 -5.35 -9.83
C GLY A 25 12.04 -4.40 -10.29
N ARG A 26 13.18 -4.96 -10.67
CA ARG A 26 14.32 -4.22 -11.24
C ARG A 26 14.67 -4.79 -12.61
N ALA A 27 15.16 -3.96 -13.52
CA ALA A 27 15.70 -4.46 -14.77
C ALA A 27 16.89 -5.39 -14.48
N HIS A 28 16.97 -6.52 -15.16
CA HIS A 28 18.10 -7.43 -14.99
C HIS A 28 19.40 -6.71 -15.39
N PRO A 29 20.52 -6.88 -14.64
CA PRO A 29 21.78 -6.19 -14.95
C PRO A 29 22.27 -6.42 -16.39
N GLN A 30 22.04 -7.62 -16.94
CA GLN A 30 22.38 -7.93 -18.35
C GLN A 30 21.46 -7.27 -19.38
N ALA A 31 20.24 -6.85 -19.00
CA ALA A 31 19.34 -6.10 -19.86
C ALA A 31 19.76 -4.62 -19.99
N ALA A 32 20.56 -4.09 -19.05
CA ALA A 32 21.10 -2.73 -19.14
C ALA A 32 22.06 -2.55 -20.33
N ASN A 33 22.76 -3.62 -20.72
CA ASN A 33 23.82 -3.60 -21.73
C ASN A 33 23.36 -4.05 -23.13
N ASN A 34 22.09 -4.46 -23.30
CA ASN A 34 21.63 -5.05 -24.54
C ASN A 34 20.19 -4.60 -24.86
N ASP A 35 20.01 -3.76 -25.87
CA ASP A 35 18.72 -3.14 -26.23
C ASP A 35 17.63 -4.17 -26.54
N ALA A 36 18.00 -5.34 -27.05
CA ALA A 36 17.07 -6.45 -27.31
C ALA A 36 16.47 -7.06 -26.02
N PHE A 37 17.13 -6.88 -24.87
CA PHE A 37 16.71 -7.44 -23.58
C PHE A 37 16.03 -6.42 -22.65
N LYS A 38 16.09 -5.13 -22.98
CA LYS A 38 15.53 -4.04 -22.15
C LYS A 38 14.04 -4.19 -21.84
N GLY A 39 13.29 -4.89 -22.68
CA GLY A 39 11.86 -5.16 -22.47
C GLY A 39 11.53 -6.50 -21.81
N MET A 40 12.51 -7.40 -21.60
CA MET A 40 12.21 -8.83 -21.44
C MET A 40 12.58 -9.46 -20.09
N LEU A 41 13.55 -8.90 -19.35
CA LEU A 41 14.04 -9.55 -18.13
C LEU A 41 13.97 -8.63 -16.91
N GLN A 42 13.00 -8.89 -16.05
CA GLN A 42 12.86 -8.26 -14.74
C GLN A 42 13.27 -9.25 -13.65
N VAL A 43 14.06 -8.76 -12.69
CA VAL A 43 14.40 -9.46 -11.46
C VAL A 43 13.53 -8.92 -10.35
N TYR A 44 12.86 -9.81 -9.64
CA TYR A 44 12.02 -9.47 -8.50
C TYR A 44 12.78 -9.78 -7.22
N ALA A 45 12.90 -8.80 -6.32
CA ALA A 45 13.51 -8.94 -5.02
C ALA A 45 12.46 -8.70 -3.93
N VAL A 46 12.37 -9.63 -2.97
CA VAL A 46 11.46 -9.50 -1.82
C VAL A 46 12.20 -8.83 -0.67
N ASP A 47 11.60 -7.80 -0.09
CA ASP A 47 12.06 -7.17 1.14
C ASP A 47 11.47 -7.92 2.34
N ILE A 48 12.31 -8.69 3.02
CA ILE A 48 11.90 -9.49 4.18
C ILE A 48 11.54 -8.60 5.37
N GLU A 49 12.19 -7.44 5.52
CA GLU A 49 11.89 -6.52 6.62
C GLU A 49 10.46 -5.98 6.48
N GLU A 50 10.09 -5.56 5.27
CA GLU A 50 8.71 -5.15 4.96
C GLU A 50 7.71 -6.29 5.21
N VAL A 51 8.05 -7.54 4.85
CA VAL A 51 7.20 -8.70 5.17
C VAL A 51 7.00 -8.84 6.68
N LEU A 52 8.07 -8.75 7.47
CA LEU A 52 8.01 -8.91 8.93
C LEU A 52 7.27 -7.75 9.62
N VAL A 53 7.37 -6.52 9.09
CA VAL A 53 6.66 -5.35 9.62
C VAL A 53 5.15 -5.54 9.63
N ARG A 54 4.58 -6.38 8.75
CA ARG A 54 3.14 -6.71 8.73
C ARG A 54 2.63 -7.34 10.02
N LEU A 55 3.50 -8.08 10.71
CA LEU A 55 3.17 -8.64 12.02
C LEU A 55 2.87 -7.55 13.06
N ARG A 56 3.29 -6.31 12.79
CA ARG A 56 3.09 -5.14 13.66
C ARG A 56 1.90 -4.26 13.26
N PHE A 57 1.19 -4.59 12.18
CA PHE A 57 0.05 -3.80 11.74
C PHE A 57 -1.03 -3.59 12.82
N PRO A 58 -1.40 -4.61 13.63
CA PRO A 58 -2.35 -4.41 14.72
C PRO A 58 -1.89 -3.33 15.72
N GLN A 59 -0.61 -3.33 16.09
CA GLN A 59 -0.05 -2.34 17.01
C GLN A 59 0.00 -0.93 16.40
N PHE A 60 0.27 -0.81 15.09
CA PHE A 60 0.23 0.48 14.40
C PHE A 60 -1.19 1.05 14.35
N LEU A 61 -2.17 0.20 14.08
CA LEU A 61 -3.59 0.59 14.07
C LEU A 61 -4.07 1.00 15.46
N GLU A 62 -3.71 0.24 16.49
CA GLU A 62 -4.02 0.57 17.88
C GLU A 62 -3.42 1.92 18.28
N HIS A 63 -2.13 2.15 17.98
CA HIS A 63 -1.48 3.43 18.24
C HIS A 63 -2.16 4.58 17.49
N CYS A 64 -2.52 4.36 16.23
CA CYS A 64 -3.21 5.36 15.40
C CYS A 64 -4.57 5.73 16.01
N TYR A 65 -5.36 4.73 16.40
CA TYR A 65 -6.66 4.93 17.03
C TYR A 65 -6.57 5.77 18.31
N TYR A 66 -5.66 5.41 19.22
CA TYR A 66 -5.53 6.12 20.49
C TYR A 66 -4.94 7.52 20.37
N THR A 67 -4.13 7.78 19.35
CA THR A 67 -3.40 9.05 19.19
C THR A 67 -4.13 10.04 18.30
N TYR A 68 -4.75 9.55 17.23
CA TYR A 68 -5.31 10.36 16.15
C TYR A 68 -6.84 10.20 16.03
N GLY A 69 -7.38 9.09 16.53
CA GLY A 69 -8.81 8.81 16.56
C GLY A 69 -9.26 7.80 15.51
N GLU A 70 -10.57 7.55 15.50
CA GLU A 70 -11.20 6.50 14.69
C GLU A 70 -11.05 6.73 13.19
N VAL A 71 -11.22 7.97 12.72
CA VAL A 71 -11.13 8.31 11.29
C VAL A 71 -9.74 8.01 10.74
N SER A 72 -8.70 8.45 11.45
CA SER A 72 -7.31 8.22 11.07
C SER A 72 -6.93 6.73 11.15
N HIS A 73 -7.50 6.01 12.12
CA HIS A 73 -7.38 4.55 12.22
C HIS A 73 -7.96 3.85 10.98
N GLU A 74 -9.16 4.21 10.55
CA GLU A 74 -9.78 3.62 9.35
C GLU A 74 -9.01 3.96 8.07
N LEU A 75 -8.55 5.21 7.92
CA LEU A 75 -7.71 5.61 6.78
C LEU A 75 -6.41 4.79 6.72
N LEU A 76 -5.71 4.63 7.84
CA LEU A 76 -4.51 3.81 7.92
C LEU A 76 -4.82 2.33 7.65
N SER A 77 -5.93 1.82 8.18
CA SER A 77 -6.40 0.44 7.97
C SER A 77 -6.60 0.12 6.49
N VAL A 78 -7.25 1.02 5.73
CA VAL A 78 -7.42 0.87 4.28
C VAL A 78 -6.07 0.80 3.57
N VAL A 79 -5.12 1.67 3.90
CA VAL A 79 -3.79 1.65 3.27
C VAL A 79 -3.04 0.36 3.61
N LEU A 80 -3.01 -0.06 4.87
CA LEU A 80 -2.32 -1.29 5.28
C LEU A 80 -2.96 -2.54 4.65
N LYS A 81 -4.29 -2.56 4.50
CA LYS A 81 -5.04 -3.65 3.89
C LYS A 81 -4.83 -3.76 2.38
N HIS A 82 -4.72 -2.64 1.67
CA HIS A 82 -4.66 -2.62 0.20
C HIS A 82 -3.25 -2.36 -0.35
N GLY A 83 -2.30 -1.96 0.48
CA GLY A 83 -0.95 -1.58 0.07
C GLY A 83 -0.92 -0.20 -0.60
N ARG A 84 -0.36 -0.14 -1.80
CA ARG A 84 -0.23 1.10 -2.58
C ARG A 84 -1.59 1.57 -3.10
N VAL A 85 -2.12 2.66 -2.57
CA VAL A 85 -3.42 3.22 -3.00
C VAL A 85 -3.31 4.71 -3.28
N SER A 86 -4.22 5.23 -4.12
CA SER A 86 -4.39 6.68 -4.25
C SER A 86 -5.10 7.24 -3.01
N ALA A 87 -4.84 8.51 -2.69
CA ALA A 87 -5.54 9.19 -1.61
C ALA A 87 -7.06 9.19 -1.84
N GLU A 88 -7.49 9.47 -3.09
CA GLU A 88 -8.88 9.43 -3.52
C GLU A 88 -9.55 8.09 -3.21
N PHE A 89 -8.87 6.96 -3.48
CA PHE A 89 -9.40 5.63 -3.19
C PHE A 89 -9.53 5.41 -1.68
N ALA A 90 -8.51 5.77 -0.89
CA ALA A 90 -8.53 5.59 0.55
C ALA A 90 -9.67 6.38 1.21
N ILE A 91 -9.82 7.65 0.82
CA ILE A 91 -10.86 8.56 1.32
C ILE A 91 -12.25 8.04 0.92
N ALA A 92 -12.44 7.67 -0.35
CA ALA A 92 -13.73 7.15 -0.83
C ALA A 92 -14.14 5.86 -0.12
N GLU A 93 -13.19 4.95 0.16
CA GLU A 93 -13.48 3.69 0.84
C GLU A 93 -13.88 3.92 2.31
N VAL A 94 -13.19 4.82 3.03
CA VAL A 94 -13.58 5.17 4.41
C VAL A 94 -14.94 5.87 4.44
N LYS A 95 -15.17 6.83 3.54
CA LYS A 95 -16.47 7.50 3.41
C LYS A 95 -17.61 6.50 3.19
N ARG A 96 -17.40 5.53 2.28
CA ARG A 96 -18.37 4.46 2.01
C ARG A 96 -18.69 3.63 3.26
N VAL A 97 -17.70 3.33 4.10
CA VAL A 97 -17.89 2.57 5.36
C VAL A 97 -18.69 3.39 6.36
N TYR A 98 -18.33 4.66 6.57
CA TYR A 98 -19.06 5.57 7.46
C TYR A 98 -20.51 5.75 7.01
N ASP A 99 -20.73 6.00 5.72
CA ASP A 99 -22.08 6.15 5.18
C ASP A 99 -22.92 4.88 5.41
N GLN A 100 -22.33 3.69 5.26
CA GLN A 100 -23.04 2.43 5.50
C GLN A 100 -23.38 2.19 6.98
N MET A 101 -22.50 2.60 7.90
CA MET A 101 -22.72 2.44 9.34
C MET A 101 -23.76 3.44 9.86
N PHE A 102 -23.65 4.72 9.48
CA PHE A 102 -24.45 5.80 10.06
C PHE A 102 -25.77 6.09 9.33
N SER A 103 -25.94 5.65 8.07
CA SER A 103 -27.23 5.73 7.37
C SER A 103 -28.33 4.89 8.03
N ARG A 104 -27.98 3.91 8.86
CA ARG A 104 -28.95 3.06 9.57
C ARG A 104 -29.51 3.69 10.84
N ASP A 105 -28.71 4.51 11.52
CA ASP A 105 -29.04 5.04 12.85
C ASP A 105 -29.30 6.56 12.85
N GLY A 106 -29.32 7.21 11.68
CA GLY A 106 -29.46 8.67 11.58
C GLY A 106 -28.26 9.42 12.15
N GLY A 107 -27.08 8.78 12.16
CA GLY A 107 -25.85 9.35 12.68
C GLY A 107 -25.25 10.41 11.75
N ALA A 108 -24.32 11.20 12.29
CA ALA A 108 -23.62 12.23 11.53
C ALA A 108 -22.77 11.60 10.42
N THR A 109 -22.98 12.05 9.19
CA THR A 109 -22.11 11.74 8.05
C THR A 109 -20.81 12.52 8.17
N ILE A 110 -19.67 11.88 7.88
CA ILE A 110 -18.39 12.57 7.81
C ILE A 110 -18.26 13.29 6.47
N SER A 111 -17.75 14.52 6.47
CA SER A 111 -17.52 15.24 5.21
C SER A 111 -16.25 14.75 4.53
N GLU A 112 -16.17 14.93 3.21
CA GLU A 112 -14.97 14.57 2.44
C GLU A 112 -13.77 15.45 2.81
N GLY A 113 -14.02 16.72 3.14
CA GLY A 113 -12.98 17.65 3.59
C GLY A 113 -12.34 17.23 4.91
N ASP A 114 -13.13 16.68 5.85
CA ASP A 114 -12.59 16.18 7.12
C ASP A 114 -11.69 14.95 6.88
N LEU A 115 -12.06 14.08 5.95
CA LEU A 115 -11.26 12.92 5.57
C LEU A 115 -9.96 13.33 4.87
N GLU A 116 -10.00 14.34 4.00
CA GLU A 116 -8.82 14.91 3.35
C GLU A 116 -7.85 15.53 4.37
N GLU A 117 -8.37 16.29 5.33
CA GLU A 117 -7.58 16.90 6.41
C GLU A 117 -6.89 15.82 7.26
N GLU A 118 -7.64 14.80 7.69
CA GLU A 118 -7.10 13.70 8.47
C GLU A 118 -6.07 12.87 7.70
N PHE A 119 -6.31 12.61 6.41
CA PHE A 119 -5.32 11.95 5.56
C PHE A 119 -4.05 12.79 5.41
N GLY A 120 -4.19 14.12 5.23
CA GLY A 120 -3.08 15.05 5.20
C GLY A 120 -2.26 15.07 6.50
N ARG A 121 -2.94 14.95 7.66
CA ARG A 121 -2.28 14.80 8.96
C ARG A 121 -1.45 13.53 9.03
N LEU A 122 -1.98 12.38 8.60
CA LEU A 122 -1.25 11.11 8.57
C LEU A 122 0.02 11.16 7.70
N VAL A 123 -0.03 11.89 6.59
CA VAL A 123 1.16 12.11 5.74
C VAL A 123 2.17 13.03 6.43
N THR A 124 1.70 14.11 7.05
CA THR A 124 2.56 15.10 7.75
C THR A 124 3.30 14.46 8.93
N GLU A 125 2.61 13.61 9.69
CA GLU A 125 3.15 12.85 10.82
C GLU A 125 3.97 11.61 10.39
N ARG A 126 4.15 11.39 9.09
CA ARG A 126 4.92 10.29 8.49
C ARG A 126 4.40 8.89 8.83
N LEU A 127 3.13 8.77 9.18
CA LEU A 127 2.43 7.48 9.27
C LEU A 127 2.15 6.92 7.89
N LEU A 128 1.93 7.81 6.92
CA LEU A 128 1.83 7.51 5.50
C LEU A 128 2.93 8.23 4.73
N ARG A 129 3.37 7.61 3.63
CA ARG A 129 4.33 8.22 2.70
C ARG A 129 3.86 8.07 1.25
N PRO A 130 4.14 9.06 0.38
CA PRO A 130 3.98 8.87 -1.06
C PRO A 130 4.86 7.72 -1.53
N VAL A 131 4.37 6.97 -2.51
CA VAL A 131 5.16 5.93 -3.17
C VAL A 131 5.76 6.54 -4.44
N GLU A 132 7.08 6.52 -4.54
CA GLU A 132 7.77 6.98 -5.75
C GLU A 132 7.40 6.09 -6.96
N PRO A 133 7.26 6.67 -8.16
CA PRO A 133 7.05 5.88 -9.36
C PRO A 133 8.20 4.89 -9.55
N SER A 134 7.86 3.62 -9.73
CA SER A 134 8.83 2.52 -9.86
C SER A 134 9.76 2.79 -11.05
N GLY A 135 11.01 3.16 -10.76
CA GLY A 135 11.99 3.65 -11.74
C GLY A 135 12.90 4.78 -11.22
N ALA A 136 12.48 5.48 -10.16
CA ALA A 136 13.37 6.37 -9.41
C ALA A 136 14.28 5.52 -8.53
N SER A 137 15.46 5.15 -9.05
CA SER A 137 16.54 4.59 -8.25
C SER A 137 16.85 5.53 -7.09
N SER A 138 16.56 5.12 -5.86
CA SER A 138 17.12 5.75 -4.67
C SER A 138 18.60 5.40 -4.58
N SER A 139 19.43 6.17 -5.29
CA SER A 139 20.81 6.39 -4.88
C SER A 139 20.77 7.34 -3.68
N SER A 140 20.69 6.78 -2.49
CA SER A 140 20.97 7.49 -1.25
C SER A 140 21.70 6.54 -0.32
N SER A 141 23.03 6.67 -0.36
CA SER A 141 23.98 6.19 0.64
C SER A 141 23.82 6.92 1.97
#